data_AF-A0A959ZQY2-F1
#
_entry.id   AF-A0A959ZQY2-F1
#
_cell.length_a   1.000
_cell.length_b   1.000
_cell.length_c   1.000
_cell.angle_alpha   90.00
_cell.angle_beta   90.00
_cell.angle_gamma   90.00
#
_symmetry.space_group_name_H-M   'P 1'
#
loop_
_entity.id
_entity.type
_entity.pdbx_description
1 polymer ?
#
loop_
_entity_poly.entity_id
_entity_poly.type
_entity_poly.pdbx_seq_one_letter_code
_entity_poly.pdbx_strand_id
1 'polypeptide(L)'
;MKTALKVIAIVSATLLTLVFIVILILATRPALLMGVGPSRLAHSIEKDQGTVFCQDLPEGWRCKNVDKGIEYDVNVDWMGCWKAEPRNGSGRLEGCIELGDIVTFD
;
A
#
# COMPACT_ATOMS: atom_id res chain seq x y z
N MET A 1 18.27 -41.40 17.73
CA MET A 1 18.26 -41.13 16.26
C MET A 1 16.88 -40.66 15.75
N LYS A 2 15.77 -41.37 16.05
CA LYS A 2 14.42 -40.98 15.59
C LYS A 2 13.89 -39.64 16.14
N THR A 3 14.26 -39.27 17.37
CA THR A 3 13.87 -37.99 18.01
C THR A 3 14.58 -36.78 17.38
N ALA A 4 15.88 -36.88 17.14
CA ALA A 4 16.65 -35.81 16.49
C ALA A 4 16.12 -35.52 15.07
N LEU A 5 15.77 -36.56 14.30
CA LEU A 5 15.21 -36.40 12.96
C LEU A 5 13.86 -35.67 12.97
N LYS A 6 13.00 -35.96 13.97
CA LYS A 6 11.71 -35.27 14.14
C LYS A 6 11.89 -33.79 14.46
N VAL A 7 12.84 -33.45 15.33
CA VAL A 7 13.12 -32.05 15.69
C VAL A 7 13.62 -31.27 14.47
N ILE A 8 14.53 -31.82 13.68
CA ILE A 8 15.03 -31.18 12.46
C ILE A 8 13.89 -30.95 11.46
N ALA A 9 13.02 -31.95 11.26
CA ALA A 9 11.88 -31.83 10.37
C ALA A 9 10.86 -30.75 10.82
N ILE A 10 10.63 -30.62 12.14
CA ILE A 10 9.76 -29.59 12.68
C ILE A 10 10.38 -28.21 12.45
N VAL A 11 11.66 -28.04 12.78
CA VAL A 11 12.36 -26.76 12.62
C VAL A 11 12.38 -26.33 11.15
N SER A 12 12.68 -27.24 10.22
CA SER A 12 12.69 -26.93 8.79
C SER A 12 11.29 -26.59 8.26
N ALA A 13 10.25 -27.32 8.69
CA ALA A 13 8.87 -27.03 8.31
C ALA A 13 8.41 -25.66 8.84
N THR A 14 8.76 -25.31 10.08
CA THR A 14 8.47 -23.99 10.65
C THR A 14 9.20 -22.89 9.87
N LEU A 15 10.47 -23.09 9.52
CA LEU A 15 11.24 -22.11 8.74
C LEU A 15 10.63 -21.89 7.36
N LEU A 16 10.26 -22.98 6.67
CA LEU A 16 9.59 -22.93 5.36
C LEU A 16 8.25 -22.20 5.44
N THR A 17 7.48 -22.45 6.50
CA THR A 17 6.18 -21.81 6.70
C THR A 17 6.35 -20.31 6.94
N LEU A 18 7.34 -19.90 7.74
CA LEU A 18 7.65 -18.49 7.96
C LEU A 18 8.08 -17.80 6.66
N VAL A 19 8.98 -18.41 5.88
CA VAL A 19 9.39 -17.88 4.57
C VAL A 19 8.19 -17.73 3.65
N PHE A 20 7.30 -18.73 3.61
CA PHE A 20 6.10 -18.69 2.79
C PHE A 20 5.15 -17.56 3.20
N ILE A 21 4.92 -17.34 4.51
CA ILE A 21 4.11 -16.23 5.02
C ILE A 21 4.73 -14.88 4.64
N VAL A 22 6.05 -14.72 4.76
CA VAL A 22 6.73 -13.48 4.36
C VAL A 22 6.56 -13.21 2.87
N ILE A 23 6.71 -14.23 2.03
CA ILE A 23 6.48 -14.11 0.58
C ILE A 23 5.04 -13.71 0.30
N LEU A 24 4.05 -14.31 0.97
CA LEU A 24 2.64 -13.93 0.83
C LEU A 24 2.41 -12.46 1.21
N ILE A 25 2.98 -11.99 2.32
CA ILE A 25 2.85 -10.59 2.74
C ILE A 25 3.43 -9.66 1.67
N LEU A 26 4.64 -9.95 1.18
CA LEU A 26 5.28 -9.16 0.13
C LEU A 26 4.49 -9.19 -1.19
N ALA A 27 3.95 -10.35 -1.57
CA ALA A 27 3.09 -10.48 -2.75
C ALA A 27 1.79 -9.68 -2.61
N THR A 28 1.20 -9.63 -1.42
CA THR A 28 -0.02 -8.84 -1.16
C THR A 28 0.21 -7.34 -1.02
N ARG A 29 1.47 -6.88 -0.85
CA ARG A 29 1.80 -5.47 -0.59
C ARG A 29 2.89 -4.95 -1.53
N PRO A 30 2.53 -4.68 -2.79
CA PRO A 30 3.49 -4.36 -3.85
C PRO A 30 4.15 -2.98 -3.70
N ALA A 31 3.55 -2.08 -2.92
CA ALA A 31 4.10 -0.75 -2.66
C ALA A 31 5.48 -0.79 -1.96
N LEU A 32 5.75 -1.83 -1.16
CA LEU A 32 7.05 -2.07 -0.52
C LEU A 32 8.18 -2.31 -1.51
N LEU A 33 7.86 -2.83 -2.71
CA LEU A 33 8.86 -3.28 -3.68
C LEU A 33 9.10 -2.28 -4.81
N MET A 34 8.08 -1.50 -5.18
CA MET A 34 8.15 -0.64 -6.37
C MET A 34 8.12 0.87 -6.10
N GLY A 35 7.91 1.27 -4.85
CA GLY A 35 7.71 2.68 -4.51
C GLY A 35 6.33 3.20 -4.94
N VAL A 36 5.94 4.31 -4.32
CA VAL A 36 4.64 4.96 -4.54
C VAL A 36 4.84 6.07 -5.56
N GLY A 37 4.17 5.97 -6.70
CA GLY A 37 4.19 6.98 -7.75
C GLY A 37 2.92 7.84 -7.76
N PRO A 38 2.97 9.07 -8.33
CA PRO A 38 1.83 10.00 -8.35
C PRO A 38 0.57 9.40 -8.97
N SER A 39 0.72 8.67 -10.08
CA SER A 39 -0.39 8.03 -10.80
C SER A 39 -1.03 6.88 -10.02
N ARG A 40 -0.22 6.08 -9.31
CA ARG A 40 -0.69 4.94 -8.51
C ARG A 40 -1.46 5.42 -7.27
N LEU A 41 -0.94 6.45 -6.61
CA LEU A 41 -1.60 7.05 -5.45
C LEU A 41 -2.91 7.72 -5.87
N ALA A 42 -2.90 8.46 -6.98
CA ALA A 42 -4.09 9.07 -7.54
C ALA A 42 -5.17 8.01 -7.87
N HIS A 43 -4.79 6.92 -8.54
CA HIS A 43 -5.71 5.84 -8.90
C HIS A 43 -6.30 5.14 -7.68
N SER A 44 -5.48 4.89 -6.64
CA SER A 44 -5.94 4.29 -5.39
C SER A 44 -6.97 5.17 -4.66
N ILE A 45 -6.79 6.49 -4.66
CA ILE A 45 -7.74 7.44 -4.05
C ILE A 45 -8.98 7.64 -4.94
N GLU A 46 -8.82 7.59 -6.26
CA GLU A 46 -9.90 7.80 -7.24
C GLU A 46 -11.03 6.78 -7.10
N LYS A 47 -10.70 5.52 -6.77
CA LYS A 47 -11.68 4.46 -6.48
C LYS A 47 -12.75 4.89 -5.47
N ASP A 48 -12.40 5.73 -4.49
CA ASP A 48 -13.30 6.13 -3.40
C ASP A 48 -13.85 7.56 -3.52
N GLN A 49 -13.19 8.42 -4.31
CA GLN A 49 -13.48 9.86 -4.27
C GLN A 49 -13.81 10.51 -5.61
N GLY A 50 -13.63 9.83 -6.75
CA GLY A 50 -13.72 10.44 -8.08
C GLY A 50 -12.36 10.93 -8.57
N THR A 51 -12.31 11.69 -9.67
CA THR A 51 -11.05 11.97 -10.36
C THR A 51 -10.10 12.82 -9.51
N VAL A 52 -8.90 12.29 -9.26
CA VAL A 52 -7.91 12.86 -8.34
C VAL A 52 -6.56 13.01 -9.03
N PHE A 53 -5.87 14.12 -8.78
CA PHE A 53 -4.50 14.35 -9.21
C PHE A 53 -3.58 14.51 -8.02
N CYS A 54 -2.50 13.75 -7.95
CA CYS A 54 -1.53 13.80 -6.86
C CYS A 54 -0.16 14.33 -7.32
N GLN A 55 0.45 15.14 -6.47
CA GLN A 55 1.79 15.70 -6.64
C GLN A 55 2.64 15.35 -5.41
N ASP A 56 3.88 14.93 -5.66
CA ASP A 56 4.87 14.68 -4.61
C ASP A 56 5.45 16.00 -4.10
N LEU A 57 5.51 16.17 -2.78
CA LEU A 57 6.04 17.33 -2.08
C LEU A 57 7.07 16.87 -1.04
N PRO A 58 7.97 17.76 -0.57
CA PRO A 58 9.00 17.39 0.41
C PRO A 58 8.48 16.79 1.72
N GLU A 59 7.24 17.13 2.09
CA GLU A 59 6.60 16.71 3.35
C GLU A 59 5.57 15.58 3.17
N GLY A 60 5.38 15.08 1.95
CA GLY A 60 4.37 14.07 1.62
C GLY A 60 3.70 14.33 0.28
N TRP A 61 2.49 13.82 0.09
CA TRP A 61 1.76 13.99 -1.17
C TRP A 61 0.66 15.03 -1.04
N ARG A 62 0.39 15.76 -2.11
CA ARG A 62 -0.79 16.61 -2.21
C ARG A 62 -1.68 16.13 -3.33
N CYS A 63 -2.91 15.78 -2.99
CA CYS A 63 -3.89 15.28 -3.93
C CYS A 63 -5.08 16.22 -4.04
N LYS A 64 -5.46 16.59 -5.26
CA LYS A 64 -6.62 17.43 -5.54
C LYS A 64 -7.71 16.61 -6.20
N ASN A 65 -8.89 16.60 -5.60
CA ASN A 65 -10.08 16.03 -6.21
C ASN A 65 -10.73 17.07 -7.13
N VAL A 66 -10.86 16.73 -8.41
CA VAL A 66 -11.35 17.65 -9.44
C VAL A 66 -12.86 17.87 -9.30
N ASP A 67 -13.59 16.81 -8.98
CA ASP A 67 -15.06 16.82 -8.92
C ASP A 67 -15.58 17.64 -7.75
N LYS A 68 -14.90 17.55 -6.60
CA LYS A 68 -15.28 18.24 -5.35
C LYS A 68 -14.51 19.56 -5.13
N GLY A 69 -13.43 19.79 -5.88
CA GLY A 69 -12.56 20.95 -5.69
C GLY A 69 -11.81 20.95 -4.34
N ILE A 70 -11.72 19.81 -3.66
CA ILE A 70 -11.08 19.67 -2.34
C ILE A 70 -9.63 19.21 -2.52
N GLU A 71 -8.73 19.82 -1.77
CA GLU A 71 -7.33 19.40 -1.67
C GLU A 71 -7.09 18.61 -0.39
N TYR A 72 -6.34 17.53 -0.51
CA TYR A 72 -5.94 16.63 0.56
C TYR A 72 -4.43 16.60 0.68
N ASP A 73 -3.93 16.74 1.89
CA ASP A 73 -2.55 16.37 2.21
C ASP A 73 -2.55 14.87 2.56
N VAL A 74 -1.74 14.09 1.85
CA VAL A 74 -1.75 12.64 1.87
C VAL A 74 -0.39 12.12 2.35
N ASN A 75 -0.42 11.33 3.41
CA ASN A 75 0.75 10.65 3.94
C ASN A 75 0.68 9.17 3.59
N VAL A 76 1.76 8.63 3.03
CA VAL A 76 1.86 7.21 2.68
C VAL A 76 2.89 6.56 3.59
N ASP A 77 2.49 5.48 4.24
CA ASP A 77 3.37 4.71 5.10
C ASP A 77 4.30 3.80 4.30
N TRP A 78 5.27 3.22 5.01
CA TRP A 78 6.24 2.31 4.42
C TRP A 78 5.59 1.07 3.80
N MET A 79 4.37 0.69 4.20
CA MET A 79 3.63 -0.45 3.66
C MET A 79 2.78 -0.10 2.43
N GLY A 80 2.73 1.18 2.03
CA GLY A 80 1.88 1.67 0.94
C GLY A 80 0.43 1.97 1.34
N CYS A 81 0.14 2.05 2.64
CA CYS A 81 -1.13 2.55 3.13
C CYS A 81 -1.09 4.07 3.25
N TRP A 82 -2.15 4.74 2.81
CA TRP A 82 -2.23 6.18 2.74
C TRP A 82 -3.33 6.73 3.64
N LYS A 83 -3.09 7.94 4.15
CA LYS A 83 -4.03 8.71 4.96
C LYS A 83 -4.13 10.11 4.36
N ALA A 84 -5.33 10.50 3.98
CA ALA A 84 -5.62 11.78 3.35
C ALA A 84 -6.44 12.65 4.32
N GLU A 85 -5.93 13.85 4.57
CA GLU A 85 -6.57 14.85 5.42
C GLU A 85 -6.91 16.09 4.56
N PRO A 86 -8.18 16.52 4.50
CA PRO A 86 -8.60 17.64 3.70
C PRO A 86 -8.05 18.94 4.29
N ARG A 87 -7.50 19.80 3.43
CA ARG A 87 -7.00 21.12 3.84
C ARG A 87 -8.11 22.08 4.25
N ASN A 88 -9.24 21.98 3.57
CA ASN A 88 -10.43 22.79 3.81
C ASN A 88 -11.64 21.86 3.93
N GLY A 89 -12.03 21.53 5.17
CA GLY A 89 -13.20 20.71 5.45
C GLY A 89 -13.02 19.76 6.63
N SER A 90 -13.96 18.84 6.77
CA SER A 90 -13.92 17.78 7.78
C SER A 90 -14.07 16.42 7.12
N GLY A 91 -13.26 15.46 7.54
CA GLY A 91 -13.26 14.09 7.04
C GLY A 91 -11.84 13.57 7.00
N ARG A 92 -11.68 12.26 7.14
CA ARG A 92 -10.38 11.61 6.97
C ARG A 92 -10.62 10.38 6.11
N LEU A 93 -9.77 10.21 5.13
CA LEU A 93 -9.80 9.07 4.23
C LEU A 93 -8.54 8.27 4.43
N GLU A 94 -8.66 6.96 4.42
CA GLU A 94 -7.51 6.08 4.50
C GLU A 94 -7.77 4.85 3.64
N GLY A 95 -6.70 4.34 3.07
CA GLY A 95 -6.72 3.20 2.16
C GLY A 95 -5.33 2.62 2.01
N CYS A 96 -5.19 1.57 1.21
CA CYS A 96 -3.89 1.02 0.86
C CYS A 96 -3.79 0.79 -0.63
N ILE A 97 -2.60 1.00 -1.20
CA ILE A 97 -2.34 0.78 -2.61
C ILE A 97 -2.37 -0.73 -2.88
N GLU A 98 -3.30 -1.15 -3.72
CA GLU A 98 -3.49 -2.54 -4.11
C GLU A 98 -2.68 -2.90 -5.36
N LEU A 99 -2.49 -4.20 -5.64
CA LEU A 99 -1.85 -4.67 -6.88
C LEU A 99 -2.54 -4.15 -8.14
N GLY A 100 -3.87 -4.05 -8.13
CA GLY A 100 -4.64 -3.49 -9.24
C GLY A 100 -4.39 -2.01 -9.48
N ASP A 101 -3.89 -1.28 -8.48
CA ASP A 101 -3.55 0.15 -8.63
C ASP A 101 -2.16 0.36 -9.27
N ILE A 102 -1.34 -0.70 -9.27
CA ILE A 102 0.04 -0.68 -9.77
C ILE A 102 0.13 -1.28 -11.17
N VAL A 103 -0.63 -2.35 -11.41
CA VAL A 103 -0.68 -3.06 -12.68
C VAL A 103 -1.90 -2.61 -13.46
N THR A 104 -1.76 -1.49 -14.15
CA THR A 104 -2.69 -1.10 -15.22
C THR A 104 -2.39 -1.99 -16.43
N PHE A 105 -3.25 -2.97 -16.70
CA PHE A 105 -3.24 -3.70 -17.98
C PHE A 105 -3.86 -2.79 -19.04
N ASP A 106 -3.03 -1.96 -19.66
CA ASP A 106 -3.34 -1.26 -20.90
C ASP A 106 -2.79 -2.09 -22.08
#